data_AF-A0A9E0TXL4-F1
#
_entry.id   AF-A0A9E0TXL4-F1
#
_cell.length_a   1.000
_cell.length_b   1.000
_cell.length_c   1.000
_cell.angle_alpha   90.00
_cell.angle_beta   90.00
_cell.angle_gamma   90.00
#
_symmetry.space_group_name_H-M   'P 1'
#
loop_
_entity.id
_entity.type
_entity.pdbx_description
1 polymer ?
#
loop_
_entity_poly.entity_id
_entity_poly.type
_entity_poly.pdbx_seq_one_letter_code
_entity_poly.pdbx_strand_id
1 'polypeptide(L)'
;AHVKKLSIEIARVFCRFRTCIKQLRDSLEELYIRDTEIDDSDIAALAVLKKLKKLEIRQCKRVTGATFHLLPDSLTIRTWP
;
A
#
# COMPACT_ATOMS: atom_id res chain seq x y z
N ALA A 1 12.63 12.12 -14.31
CA ALA A 1 12.32 11.99 -12.87
C ALA A 1 12.19 10.51 -12.52
N HIS A 2 13.03 10.00 -11.62
CA HIS A 2 13.04 8.57 -11.25
C HIS A 2 11.90 8.28 -10.26
N VAL A 3 10.69 8.04 -10.77
CA VAL A 3 9.55 7.64 -9.94
C VAL A 3 9.76 6.19 -9.51
N LYS A 4 9.93 5.95 -8.20
CA LYS A 4 10.01 4.60 -7.66
C LYS A 4 8.61 4.04 -7.45
N LYS A 5 8.20 3.22 -8.41
CA LYS A 5 6.93 2.49 -8.41
C LYS A 5 7.18 1.09 -7.89
N LEU A 6 6.32 0.60 -7.01
CA LEU A 6 6.30 -0.79 -6.60
C LEU A 6 4.92 -1.37 -6.91
N SER A 7 4.90 -2.44 -7.69
CA SER A 7 3.70 -3.21 -7.97
C SER A 7 3.81 -4.57 -7.29
N ILE A 8 2.79 -4.91 -6.51
CA ILE A 8 2.65 -6.18 -5.84
C ILE A 8 1.38 -6.83 -6.40
N GLU A 9 1.56 -7.81 -7.29
CA GLU A 9 0.48 -8.60 -7.88
C GLU A 9 0.60 -10.03 -7.38
N ILE A 10 -0.50 -10.61 -6.86
CA ILE A 10 -0.62 -12.02 -6.45
C ILE A 10 0.57 -12.47 -5.59
N ALA A 11 0.77 -11.77 -4.49
CA ALA A 11 1.89 -12.05 -3.62
C ALA A 11 1.34 -12.41 -2.25
N ARG A 12 1.44 -13.69 -1.89
CA ARG A 12 1.27 -14.19 -0.51
C ARG A 12 2.42 -13.65 0.37
N VAL A 13 2.57 -12.32 0.47
CA VAL A 13 3.70 -11.66 1.16
C VAL A 13 3.43 -11.50 2.64
N PHE A 14 2.98 -12.56 3.31
CA PHE A 14 2.66 -12.49 4.73
C PHE A 14 3.89 -12.22 5.62
N CYS A 15 5.12 -12.56 5.17
CA CYS A 15 6.30 -12.51 6.05
C CYS A 15 7.29 -11.36 5.78
N ARG A 16 7.26 -10.72 4.58
CA ARG A 16 8.22 -9.65 4.23
C ARG A 16 7.58 -8.29 3.97
N PHE A 17 6.25 -8.21 3.86
CA PHE A 17 5.57 -6.96 3.51
C PHE A 17 5.88 -5.84 4.52
N ARG A 18 5.62 -6.08 5.81
CA ARG A 18 5.89 -5.11 6.89
C ARG A 18 7.36 -4.72 7.02
N THR A 19 8.27 -5.67 6.79
CA THR A 19 9.72 -5.45 6.94
C THR A 19 10.30 -4.69 5.75
N CYS A 20 9.85 -4.99 4.53
CA CYS A 20 10.29 -4.32 3.31
C CYS A 20 9.71 -2.90 3.18
N ILE A 21 8.45 -2.68 3.59
CA ILE A 21 7.82 -1.36 3.53
C ILE A 21 8.51 -0.35 4.44
N LYS A 22 9.03 -0.78 5.60
CA LYS A 22 9.85 0.09 6.45
C LYS A 22 11.11 0.60 5.76
N GLN A 23 11.74 -0.22 4.91
CA GLN A 23 12.95 0.17 4.17
C GLN A 23 12.64 1.12 3.01
N LEU A 24 11.43 1.04 2.46
CA LEU A 24 11.00 1.83 1.31
C LEU A 24 10.37 3.18 1.71
N ARG A 25 10.21 3.46 3.01
CA ARG A 25 9.55 4.66 3.58
C ARG A 25 10.02 5.99 3.00
N ASP A 26 11.31 6.10 2.67
CA ASP A 26 11.95 7.34 2.26
C ASP A 26 12.07 7.48 0.74
N SER A 27 11.56 6.51 -0.03
CA SER A 27 11.75 6.50 -1.48
C SER A 27 10.55 6.04 -2.30
N LEU A 28 9.57 5.37 -1.71
CA LEU A 28 8.40 4.90 -2.44
C LEU A 28 7.38 6.01 -2.64
N GLU A 29 6.98 6.24 -3.89
CA GLU A 29 5.98 7.26 -4.24
C GLU A 29 4.67 6.67 -4.75
N GLU A 30 4.73 5.52 -5.43
CA GLU A 30 3.55 4.85 -6.00
C GLU A 30 3.56 3.37 -5.61
N LEU A 31 2.46 2.91 -5.00
CA LEU A 31 2.26 1.52 -4.59
C LEU A 31 0.98 0.98 -5.23
N TYR A 32 1.12 -0.11 -5.97
CA TYR A 32 0.01 -0.80 -6.62
C TYR A 32 -0.14 -2.18 -5.99
N ILE A 33 -1.31 -2.45 -5.43
CA ILE A 33 -1.67 -3.70 -4.80
C ILE A 33 -2.84 -4.29 -5.58
N ARG A 34 -2.65 -5.47 -6.18
CA ARG A 34 -3.67 -6.10 -7.00
C ARG A 34 -3.80 -7.58 -6.69
N ASP A 35 -5.04 -8.02 -6.50
CA ASP A 35 -5.39 -9.43 -6.31
C ASP A 35 -4.54 -10.08 -5.21
N THR A 36 -4.42 -9.36 -4.09
CA THR A 36 -3.68 -9.81 -2.92
C THR A 36 -4.61 -9.94 -1.73
N GLU A 37 -4.33 -10.94 -0.90
CA GLU A 37 -5.04 -11.17 0.35
C GLU A 37 -4.48 -10.27 1.47
N ILE A 38 -4.70 -8.96 1.35
CA ILE A 38 -4.37 -7.96 2.38
C ILE A 38 -5.63 -7.49 3.10
N ASP A 39 -5.49 -7.09 4.36
CA ASP A 39 -6.58 -6.49 5.14
C ASP A 39 -6.27 -5.06 5.59
N ASP A 40 -7.20 -4.43 6.31
CA ASP A 40 -7.04 -3.07 6.81
C ASP A 40 -5.82 -2.91 7.74
N SER A 41 -5.36 -3.97 8.43
CA SER A 41 -4.17 -3.94 9.28
C SER A 41 -2.88 -3.84 8.48
N ASP A 42 -2.86 -4.39 7.27
CA ASP A 42 -1.76 -4.23 6.31
C ASP A 42 -1.77 -2.84 5.70
N ILE A 43 -2.95 -2.29 5.41
CA ILE A 43 -3.08 -0.90 4.95
C ILE A 43 -2.60 0.08 6.03
N ALA A 44 -2.94 -0.15 7.31
CA ALA A 44 -2.44 0.66 8.41
C ALA A 44 -0.90 0.67 8.47
N ALA A 45 -0.24 -0.43 8.09
CA ALA A 45 1.22 -0.48 8.04
C ALA A 45 1.82 0.40 6.93
N LEU A 46 1.04 0.80 5.91
CA LEU A 46 1.45 1.73 4.86
C LEU A 46 1.61 3.17 5.36
N ALA A 47 1.03 3.51 6.52
CA ALA A 47 1.14 4.85 7.12
C ALA A 47 2.60 5.29 7.36
N VAL A 48 3.54 4.33 7.44
CA VAL A 48 4.99 4.64 7.58
C VAL A 48 5.60 5.26 6.31
N LEU A 49 4.95 5.10 5.15
CA LEU A 49 5.44 5.56 3.85
C LEU A 49 5.14 7.04 3.63
N LYS A 50 5.89 7.92 4.28
CA LYS A 50 5.65 9.38 4.26
C LYS A 50 5.78 10.03 2.88
N LYS A 51 6.46 9.39 1.92
CA LYS A 51 6.60 9.89 0.54
C LYS A 51 5.59 9.29 -0.44
N LEU A 52 4.72 8.40 0.03
CA LEU A 52 3.73 7.78 -0.83
C LEU A 52 2.70 8.82 -1.27
N LYS A 53 2.55 8.94 -2.59
CA LYS A 53 1.63 9.88 -3.25
C LYS A 53 0.44 9.16 -3.85
N LYS A 54 0.62 7.90 -4.27
CA LYS A 54 -0.44 7.07 -4.85
C LYS A 54 -0.46 5.68 -4.26
N LEU A 55 -1.65 5.28 -3.84
CA LEU A 55 -1.97 3.92 -3.43
C LEU A 55 -3.13 3.42 -4.27
N GLU A 56 -2.90 2.36 -5.03
CA GLU A 56 -3.94 1.70 -5.81
C GLU A 56 -4.18 0.30 -5.25
N ILE A 57 -5.43 0.03 -4.89
CA ILE A 57 -5.86 -1.26 -4.35
C ILE A 57 -6.92 -1.81 -5.31
N ARG A 58 -6.65 -2.96 -5.91
CA ARG A 58 -7.57 -3.63 -6.83
C ARG A 58 -7.83 -5.06 -6.40
N GLN A 59 -9.09 -5.51 -6.50
CA GLN A 59 -9.45 -6.92 -6.28
C GLN A 59 -9.03 -7.43 -4.88
N CYS A 60 -8.91 -6.54 -3.89
CA CYS A 60 -8.56 -6.88 -2.51
C CYS A 60 -9.83 -6.92 -1.65
N LYS A 61 -10.49 -8.08 -1.61
CA LYS A 61 -11.82 -8.25 -0.99
C LYS A 61 -11.85 -8.05 0.53
N ARG A 62 -10.69 -8.12 1.19
CA ARG A 62 -10.55 -8.03 2.65
C ARG A 62 -10.25 -6.61 3.15
N VAL A 63 -9.98 -5.65 2.24
CA VAL A 63 -9.80 -4.25 2.60
C VAL A 63 -11.17 -3.59 2.65
N THR A 64 -11.61 -3.18 3.84
CA THR A 64 -12.89 -2.49 4.01
C THR A 64 -12.76 -0.96 3.94
N GLY A 65 -11.52 -0.46 4.04
CA GLY A 65 -11.23 0.97 4.11
C GLY A 65 -11.27 1.53 5.53
N ALA A 66 -11.52 0.69 6.54
CA ALA A 66 -11.60 1.09 7.93
C ALA A 66 -10.35 1.82 8.42
N THR A 67 -9.17 1.53 7.86
CA THR A 67 -7.88 2.14 8.27
C THR A 67 -7.38 3.24 7.33
N PHE A 68 -8.16 3.65 6.32
CA PHE A 68 -7.73 4.69 5.38
C PHE A 68 -7.50 6.05 6.06
N HIS A 69 -8.17 6.30 7.18
CA HIS A 69 -7.95 7.47 8.02
C HIS A 69 -6.56 7.51 8.70
N LEU A 70 -5.83 6.39 8.75
CA LEU A 70 -4.46 6.33 9.27
C LEU A 70 -3.40 6.71 8.22
N LEU A 71 -3.81 6.77 6.95
CA LEU A 71 -2.92 7.10 5.86
C LEU A 71 -2.69 8.61 5.79
N PRO A 72 -1.52 9.07 5.31
CA PRO A 72 -1.23 10.49 5.21
C PRO A 72 -2.19 11.19 4.24
N ASP A 73 -2.68 12.37 4.61
CA ASP A 73 -3.64 13.16 3.82
C ASP A 73 -3.14 13.50 2.40
N SER A 74 -1.83 13.50 2.19
CA SER A 74 -1.22 13.71 0.86
C SER A 74 -1.38 12.53 -0.09
N LEU A 75 -1.91 11.40 0.38
CA LEU A 75 -2.02 10.16 -0.37
C LEU A 75 -3.31 10.12 -1.19
N THR A 76 -3.17 9.97 -2.50
CA THR A 76 -4.31 9.65 -3.37
C THR A 76 -4.57 8.15 -3.32
N ILE A 77 -5.71 7.75 -2.74
CA ILE A 77 -6.14 6.35 -2.67
C ILE A 77 -7.11 6.07 -3.82
N ARG A 78 -6.86 4.99 -4.57
CA ARG A 78 -7.76 4.49 -5.61
C ARG A 78 -8.11 3.04 -5.32
N THR A 79 -9.38 2.80 -5.04
CA THR A 79 -9.91 1.45 -4.85
C THR A 79 -10.76 1.07 -6.04
N TRP A 80 -10.52 -0.10 -6.62
CA TRP A 80 -11.38 -0.69 -7.64
C TRP A 80 -11.86 -2.06 -7.15
N PRO A 81 -13.16 -2.37 -7.28
CA PRO A 81 -13.67 -3.69 -6.96
C PRO A 81 -12.97 -4.77 -7.79
#